data_AF-A0A820MFA5-F1
#
_entry.id   AF-A0A820MFA5-F1
#
_cell.length_a   1.000
_cell.length_b   1.000
_cell.length_c   1.000
_cell.angle_alpha   90.00
_cell.angle_beta   90.00
_cell.angle_gamma   90.00
#
_symmetry.space_group_name_H-M   'P 1'
#
loop_
_entity.id
_entity.type
_entity.pdbx_description
1 polymer ?
#
loop_
_entity_poly.entity_id
_entity_poly.type
_entity_poly.pdbx_seq_one_letter_code
_entity_poly.pdbx_strand_id
1 'polypeptide(L)' 'MPSGMVEVASAYVPLSRVEQLTDLVILQVFNISALQVKPSKGQIAELNRLAVLFQQTKQRYGQYFL' A
#
# COMPACT_ATOMS: atom_id res chain seq x y z
N MET A 1 24.63 -2.42 1.75
CA MET A 1 23.18 -2.26 2.04
C MET A 1 22.42 -3.23 1.14
N PRO A 2 21.48 -4.06 1.63
CA PRO A 2 20.72 -4.91 0.72
C PRO A 2 19.75 -4.03 -0.08
N SER A 3 19.94 -4.00 -1.41
CA SER A 3 19.28 -3.09 -2.35
C SER A 3 17.81 -3.38 -2.63
N GLY A 4 17.27 -4.50 -2.13
CA GLY A 4 15.96 -5.00 -2.56
C GLY A 4 14.73 -4.26 -2.00
N MET A 5 14.79 -3.73 -0.77
CA MET A 5 13.58 -3.10 -0.18
C MET A 5 13.28 -1.70 -0.72
N VAL A 6 14.31 -0.97 -1.18
CA VAL A 6 14.17 0.40 -1.70
C VAL A 6 13.54 0.40 -3.10
N GLU A 7 13.87 -0.59 -3.93
CA GLU A 7 13.32 -0.73 -5.28
C GLU A 7 11.84 -1.11 -5.30
N VAL A 8 11.33 -1.86 -4.30
CA VAL A 8 9.92 -2.26 -4.35
C VAL A 8 8.97 -1.13 -3.91
N ALA A 9 9.36 -0.33 -2.92
CA ALA A 9 8.59 0.88 -2.58
C ALA A 9 8.53 1.87 -3.75
N SER A 10 9.54 1.88 -4.63
CA SER A 10 9.61 2.78 -5.77
C SER A 10 8.63 2.41 -6.89
N ALA A 11 8.16 1.15 -6.99
CA ALA A 11 7.16 0.75 -7.97
C ALA A 11 5.73 1.12 -7.56
N TYR A 12 5.41 1.09 -6.26
CA TYR A 12 4.06 1.43 -5.79
C TYR A 12 3.69 2.90 -5.97
N VAL A 13 4.66 3.82 -5.81
CA VAL A 13 4.45 5.27 -5.94
C VAL A 13 4.01 5.71 -7.35
N PRO A 14 4.62 5.26 -8.46
CA PRO A 14 4.15 5.58 -9.80
C PRO A 14 2.86 4.84 -10.15
N LEU A 15 2.68 3.59 -9.70
CA LEU A 15 1.45 2.84 -9.93
C LEU A 15 0.22 3.47 -9.25
N SER A 16 0.40 4.12 -8.11
CA SER A 16 -0.69 4.83 -7.42
C SER A 16 -1.05 6.20 -8.02
N ARG A 17 -0.39 6.63 -9.09
CA ARG A 17 -0.70 7.89 -9.79
C ARG A 17 -1.84 7.78 -10.79
N VAL A 18 -2.25 6.56 -11.13
CA VAL A 18 -3.38 6.28 -12.02
C VAL A 18 -4.54 5.72 -11.21
N GLU A 19 -5.76 6.08 -11.61
CA GLU A 19 -6.98 5.62 -10.94
C GLU A 19 -7.40 4.25 -11.45
N GLN A 20 -7.28 4.01 -12.76
CA GLN A 20 -7.67 2.76 -13.40
C GLN A 20 -6.48 2.07 -14.04
N LEU A 21 -6.51 0.73 -14.07
CA LEU A 21 -5.46 -0.08 -14.69
C LEU A 21 -5.37 0.17 -16.21
N THR A 22 -6.49 0.52 -16.85
CA THR A 22 -6.55 0.86 -18.28
C THR A 22 -5.74 2.11 -18.62
N ASP A 23 -5.47 2.96 -17.64
CA ASP A 23 -4.70 4.19 -17.81
C ASP A 23 -3.19 3.96 -17.60
N LEU A 24 -2.80 2.73 -17.25
CA LEU A 24 -1.42 2.34 -17.01
C LEU A 24 -0.79 1.71 -18.25
N VAL A 25 0.36 2.25 -18.68
CA VAL A 25 1.21 1.62 -19.70
C VAL A 25 2.59 1.39 -19.11
N ILE A 26 3.03 0.13 -19.09
CA ILE A 26 4.40 -0.23 -18.69
C ILE A 26 5.20 -0.60 -19.94
N LEU A 27 6.22 0.18 -20.25
CA LEU A 27 6.99 0.08 -21.50
C LEU A 27 8.03 -1.05 -21.50
N GLN A 28 8.30 -1.66 -20.35
CA GLN A 28 9.27 -2.74 -20.17
C GLN A 28 8.60 -3.97 -19.57
N VAL A 29 9.26 -5.13 -19.70
CA VAL A 29 8.77 -6.37 -19.07
C VAL A 29 8.71 -6.16 -17.56
N PHE A 30 7.50 -6.16 -17.02
CA PHE A 30 7.25 -5.97 -15.61
C PHE A 30 6.87 -7.29 -14.96
N ASN A 31 7.70 -7.75 -14.02
CA ASN A 31 7.36 -8.92 -13.24
C ASN A 31 6.44 -8.53 -12.08
N ILE A 32 5.18 -8.96 -12.12
CA ILE A 32 4.20 -8.66 -11.08
C ILE A 32 4.61 -9.18 -9.70
N SER A 33 5.44 -10.24 -9.66
CA SER A 33 6.01 -10.74 -8.41
C SER A 33 6.95 -9.73 -7.74
N ALA A 34 7.46 -8.73 -8.48
CA ALA A 34 8.19 -7.61 -7.90
C ALA A 34 7.29 -6.75 -7.00
N LEU A 35 5.97 -6.75 -7.18
CA LEU A 35 5.02 -6.10 -6.27
C LEU A 35 4.72 -6.94 -5.03
N GLN A 36 5.11 -8.21 -4.98
CA GLN A 36 4.80 -9.06 -3.84
C GLN A 36 5.78 -8.78 -2.69
N VAL A 37 5.61 -7.64 -2.01
CA VAL A 37 6.32 -7.38 -0.74
C VAL A 37 5.59 -8.10 0.36
N LYS A 38 6.26 -9.06 0.99
CA LYS A 38 5.83 -9.55 2.29
C LYS A 38 6.05 -8.41 3.31
N PRO A 39 4.99 -7.86 3.93
CA PRO A 39 5.15 -6.79 4.89
C PRO A 39 6.02 -7.28 6.05
N SER A 40 6.92 -6.40 6.52
CA SER A 40 7.74 -6.71 7.70
C SER A 40 6.85 -6.84 8.95
N LYS A 41 7.34 -7.51 10.00
CA LYS A 41 6.60 -7.63 11.27
C LYS A 41 6.17 -6.25 11.81
N GLY A 42 7.02 -5.23 11.67
CA GLY A 42 6.71 -3.86 12.07
C GLY A 42 5.60 -3.23 11.22
N GLN A 43 5.61 -3.45 9.91
CA GLN A 43 4.55 -2.97 9.02
C GLN A 43 3.21 -3.65 9.31
N ILE A 44 3.20 -4.96 9.59
CA ILE A 44 1.97 -5.67 10.00
C ILE A 44 1.43 -5.12 11.32
N ALA A 45 2.30 -4.89 12.30
CA ALA A 45 1.90 -4.31 13.59
C ALA A 45 1.28 -2.92 13.40
N GLU A 46 1.85 -2.09 12.54
CA GLU A 46 1.33 -0.77 12.24
C GLU A 46 -0.02 -0.82 11.51
N LEU A 47 -0.19 -1.70 10.52
CA LEU A 47 -1.48 -1.92 9.86
C LEU A 47 -2.57 -2.33 10.85
N ASN A 48 -2.26 -3.23 11.78
CA ASN A 48 -3.20 -3.64 12.83
C ASN A 48 -3.56 -2.47 13.77
N ARG A 49 -2.57 -1.65 14.14
CA ARG A 49 -2.78 -0.46 14.97
C ARG A 49 -3.71 0.55 14.26
N LEU A 50 -3.47 0.79 12.98
CA LEU A 50 -4.29 1.69 12.16
C LEU A 50 -5.72 1.16 12.00
N ALA A 51 -5.91 -0.15 11.84
CA ALA A 51 -7.24 -0.76 11.78
C ALA A 51 -8.04 -0.55 13.08
N VAL A 52 -7.40 -0.73 14.24
CA VAL A 52 -8.02 -0.45 15.54
C VAL A 52 -8.40 1.03 15.66
N LEU A 53 -7.49 1.94 15.30
CA LEU A 53 -7.76 3.39 15.32
C LEU A 53 -8.93 3.77 14.41
N PHE A 54 -9.01 3.17 13.22
CA PHE A 54 -10.12 3.40 12.30
C PHE A 54 -11.46 2.99 12.93
N GLN A 55 -11.54 1.80 13.53
CA GLN A 55 -12.77 1.33 14.18
C GLN A 55 -13.17 2.22 15.36
N GLN A 56 -12.21 2.61 16.21
CA GLN A 56 -12.44 3.51 17.33
C GLN A 56 -12.92 4.89 16.84
N THR A 57 -12.32 5.40 15.77
CA THR A 57 -12.70 6.68 15.15
C THR A 57 -14.11 6.61 14.60
N LYS A 58 -14.44 5.54 13.86
CA LYS A 58 -15.79 5.31 13.32
C LYS A 58 -16.84 5.22 14.42
N GLN A 59 -16.55 4.54 15.53
CA GLN A 59 -17.47 4.47 16.67
C GLN A 59 -17.65 5.84 17.33
N ARG A 60 -16.57 6.57 17.57
CA ARG A 60 -16.60 7.87 18.26
C ARG A 60 -17.24 8.98 17.43
N TYR A 61 -17.04 8.94 16.11
CA TYR A 61 -17.43 9.99 15.18
C TYR A 61 -18.46 9.48 14.16
N GLY A 62 -19.27 8.48 14.54
CA GLY A 62 -20.18 7.78 13.62
C GLY A 62 -21.10 8.71 12.82
N GLN A 63 -21.47 9.86 13.38
CA GLN A 63 -22.26 10.89 12.69
C GLN A 63 -21.60 11.47 11.41
N TYR A 64 -20.29 11.31 11.22
CA TYR A 64 -19.55 11.77 10.04
C TYR A 64 -19.20 10.64 9.06
N PHE A 65 -19.47 9.39 9.42
CA PHE A 65 -19.25 8.22 8.56
C PHE A 65 -20.61 7.76 8.04
N LEU A 66 -21.07 8.41 6.96
CA LEU A 66 -22.26 8.02 6.20
C LEU A 66 -22.08 6.66 5.51
#